data_AF-A0AAF3JAW5-F1
#
_entry.id   AF-A0AAF3JAW5-F1
#
_cell.length_a   1.000
_cell.length_b   1.000
_cell.length_c   1.000
_cell.angle_alpha   90.00
_cell.angle_beta   90.00
_cell.angle_gamma   90.00
#
_symmetry.space_group_name_H-M   'P 1'
#
loop_
_entity.id
_entity.type
_entity.pdbx_description
1 polymer ?
#
loop_
_entity_poly.entity_id
_entity_poly.type
_entity_poly.pdbx_seq_one_letter_code
_entity_poly.pdbx_strand_id
1 'polypeptide(L)'
;MPEHGYNAGGSGYAMSRAAMKIFADELYPSKDLCPYHEWEDLAIARCLGSKGIRPTDTRDSKGRQRFLAWRPEEHFNGDLTRSFIYDKVEHKGFEIYHENLISLHHLQPDEMRLIHGILYGVSSAINKQVETPSTPWRHH
;
A
#
# COMPACT_ATOMS: atom_id res chain seq x y z
N MET A 1 -2.37 -20.36 -9.41
CA MET A 1 -1.79 -19.13 -8.81
C MET A 1 -0.32 -19.39 -8.53
N PRO A 2 0.56 -18.37 -8.44
CA PRO A 2 1.95 -18.58 -8.06
C PRO A 2 1.99 -19.25 -6.68
N GLU A 3 2.90 -20.21 -6.48
CA GLU A 3 3.03 -20.95 -5.21
C GLU A 3 3.22 -20.02 -4.02
N HIS A 4 3.87 -18.88 -4.24
CA HIS A 4 4.14 -17.84 -3.24
C HIS A 4 3.19 -16.64 -3.33
N GLY A 5 2.00 -16.79 -3.91
CA GLY A 5 1.03 -15.70 -4.06
C GLY A 5 1.53 -14.53 -4.93
N TYR A 6 0.82 -13.40 -4.89
CA TYR A 6 1.16 -12.17 -5.61
C TYR A 6 0.58 -10.94 -4.92
N ASN A 7 1.22 -9.79 -5.11
CA ASN A 7 0.71 -8.50 -4.61
C ASN A 7 -0.42 -8.02 -5.53
N ALA A 8 -1.60 -7.73 -4.98
CA ALA A 8 -2.72 -7.21 -5.76
C ALA A 8 -2.42 -5.79 -6.30
N GLY A 9 -2.80 -5.54 -7.55
CA GLY A 9 -2.47 -4.29 -8.25
C GLY A 9 -3.22 -3.04 -7.77
N GLY A 10 -4.39 -3.20 -7.14
CA GLY A 10 -5.28 -2.08 -6.82
C GLY A 10 -4.63 -0.99 -5.97
N SER A 11 -4.05 -1.35 -4.82
CA SER A 11 -3.31 -0.42 -3.97
C SER A 11 -1.96 0.01 -4.54
N GLY A 12 -1.55 -0.57 -5.67
CA GLY A 12 -0.18 -0.57 -6.15
C GLY A 12 0.73 -1.49 -5.35
N TYR A 13 1.94 -1.68 -5.86
CA TYR A 13 3.03 -2.42 -5.23
C TYR A 13 4.35 -1.70 -5.51
N ALA A 14 5.32 -1.86 -4.61
CA ALA A 14 6.64 -1.28 -4.75
C ALA A 14 7.66 -2.35 -5.18
N MET A 15 8.57 -1.99 -6.08
CA MET A 15 9.69 -2.83 -6.47
C MET A 15 11.01 -2.16 -6.10
N SER A 16 12.01 -2.96 -5.73
CA SER A 16 13.37 -2.45 -5.60
C SER A 16 13.89 -2.00 -6.98
N ARG A 17 14.83 -1.05 -6.98
CA ARG A 17 15.47 -0.59 -8.23
C ARG A 17 16.07 -1.75 -9.03
N ALA A 18 16.65 -2.74 -8.34
CA ALA A 18 17.23 -3.92 -8.97
C ALA A 18 16.15 -4.80 -9.62
N ALA A 19 15.05 -5.08 -8.92
CA ALA A 19 13.94 -5.85 -9.47
C ALA A 19 13.31 -5.15 -10.68
N MET A 20 13.13 -3.82 -10.62
CA MET A 20 12.60 -3.04 -11.72
C MET A 20 13.54 -3.04 -12.95
N LYS A 21 14.86 -3.01 -12.72
CA LYS A 21 15.85 -3.11 -13.81
C LYS A 21 15.79 -4.47 -14.51
N ILE A 22 15.72 -5.56 -13.74
CA ILE A 22 15.55 -6.91 -14.29
C ILE A 22 14.23 -7.01 -15.06
N PHE A 23 13.15 -6.46 -14.49
CA PHE A 23 11.85 -6.39 -15.15
C PHE A 23 11.93 -5.69 -16.52
N ALA A 24 12.50 -4.48 -16.56
CA ALA A 24 12.52 -3.68 -17.77
C ALA A 24 13.45 -4.24 -18.86
N ASP A 25 14.64 -4.72 -18.48
CA ASP A 25 15.70 -5.04 -19.45
C ASP A 25 15.65 -6.49 -19.94
N GLU A 26 15.24 -7.44 -19.09
CA GLU A 26 15.33 -8.87 -19.39
C GLU A 26 13.96 -9.53 -19.56
N LEU A 27 12.99 -9.08 -18.78
CA LEU A 27 11.72 -9.76 -18.58
C LEU A 27 10.63 -9.22 -19.51
N TYR A 28 10.29 -7.93 -19.41
CA TYR A 28 9.25 -7.27 -20.19
C TYR A 28 9.40 -7.43 -21.72
N PRO A 29 10.61 -7.39 -22.31
CA PRO A 29 10.78 -7.61 -23.75
C PRO A 29 10.55 -9.09 -24.18
N SER A 30 10.60 -10.03 -23.24
CA SER A 30 10.52 -11.47 -23.51
C SER A 30 9.10 -11.98 -23.26
N LYS A 31 8.39 -12.34 -24.34
CA LYS A 31 7.05 -12.93 -24.25
C LYS A 31 7.05 -14.32 -23.59
N ASP A 32 8.18 -15.02 -23.62
CA ASP A 32 8.32 -16.34 -23.01
C ASP A 32 8.48 -16.24 -21.49
N LEU A 33 9.24 -15.24 -21.01
CA LEU A 33 9.45 -15.01 -19.58
C LEU A 33 8.29 -14.24 -18.94
N CYS A 34 7.65 -13.36 -19.71
CA CYS A 34 6.57 -12.49 -19.25
C CYS A 34 5.40 -12.54 -20.24
N PRO A 35 4.70 -13.68 -20.31
CA PRO A 35 3.55 -13.82 -21.19
C PRO A 35 2.42 -12.89 -20.74
N TYR A 36 1.65 -12.41 -21.72
CA TYR A 36 0.47 -11.61 -21.47
C TYR A 36 -0.55 -12.38 -20.61
N HIS A 37 -1.21 -11.66 -19.71
CA HIS A 37 -2.33 -12.14 -18.92
C HIS A 37 -3.30 -10.97 -18.69
N GLU A 38 -4.60 -11.24 -18.64
CA GLU A 38 -5.62 -10.21 -18.43
C GLU A 38 -5.54 -9.54 -17.04
N TRP A 39 -5.07 -10.29 -16.05
CA TRP A 39 -4.71 -9.76 -14.73
C TRP A 39 -3.23 -9.40 -14.70
N GLU A 40 -2.96 -8.10 -14.82
CA GLU A 40 -1.62 -7.51 -14.92
C GLU A 40 -0.73 -7.84 -13.72
N ASP A 41 -1.28 -7.73 -12.51
CA ASP A 41 -0.59 -7.99 -11.24
C ASP A 41 -0.13 -9.45 -11.12
N LEU A 42 -0.97 -10.39 -11.53
CA LEU A 42 -0.63 -11.80 -11.65
C LEU A 42 0.43 -12.05 -12.75
N ALA A 43 0.36 -11.32 -13.86
CA ALA A 43 1.34 -11.42 -14.94
C ALA A 43 2.73 -10.99 -14.45
N ILE A 44 2.81 -9.84 -13.77
CA ILE A 44 4.05 -9.31 -13.20
C ILE A 44 4.61 -10.25 -12.14
N ALA A 45 3.78 -10.82 -11.26
CA ALA A 45 4.25 -11.76 -10.26
C ALA A 45 4.84 -13.04 -10.87
N ARG A 46 4.24 -13.59 -11.94
CA ARG A 46 4.79 -14.74 -12.68
C ARG A 46 6.12 -14.40 -13.35
N CYS A 47 6.15 -13.25 -14.02
CA CYS A 47 7.30 -12.70 -14.72
C CYS A 47 8.51 -12.54 -13.78
N LEU A 48 8.33 -11.85 -12.65
CA LEU A 48 9.34 -11.70 -11.59
C LEU A 48 9.72 -13.06 -10.95
N GLY A 49 8.74 -13.93 -10.75
CA GLY A 49 8.93 -15.27 -10.21
C GLY A 49 9.87 -16.13 -11.05
N SER A 50 9.90 -15.94 -12.38
CA SER A 50 10.84 -16.63 -13.29
C SER A 50 12.32 -16.33 -12.99
N LYS A 51 12.61 -15.19 -12.34
CA LYS A 51 13.95 -14.79 -11.86
C LYS A 51 14.11 -14.98 -10.35
N GLY A 52 13.19 -15.71 -9.70
CA GLY A 52 13.20 -15.94 -8.26
C GLY A 52 12.83 -14.72 -7.41
N ILE A 53 12.32 -13.65 -8.02
CA ILE A 53 11.88 -12.44 -7.32
C ILE A 53 10.44 -12.67 -6.86
N ARG A 54 10.20 -12.56 -5.55
CA ARG A 54 8.93 -12.91 -4.90
C ARG A 54 8.36 -11.73 -4.11
N PRO A 55 7.02 -11.68 -3.91
CA PRO A 55 6.42 -10.75 -2.97
C PRO A 55 6.95 -10.97 -1.55
N THR A 56 6.92 -9.92 -0.73
CA THR A 56 7.29 -9.95 0.68
C THR A 56 6.12 -9.48 1.51
N ASP A 57 6.02 -9.96 2.75
CA ASP A 57 5.00 -9.47 3.69
C ASP A 57 5.23 -7.98 3.92
N THR A 58 4.21 -7.17 3.64
CA THR A 58 4.32 -5.72 3.74
C THR A 58 3.67 -5.16 4.99
N ARG A 59 3.22 -5.98 5.93
CA ARG A 59 2.62 -5.49 7.17
C ARG A 59 3.65 -4.78 8.05
N ASP A 60 3.16 -3.89 8.90
CA ASP A 60 4.03 -3.25 9.88
C ASP A 60 4.39 -4.20 11.05
N SER A 61 5.20 -3.73 12.00
CA SER A 61 5.64 -4.55 13.13
C SER A 61 4.50 -5.01 14.05
N LYS A 62 3.30 -4.43 13.92
CA LYS A 62 2.09 -4.83 14.65
C LYS A 62 1.21 -5.79 13.84
N GLY A 63 1.56 -6.08 12.59
CA GLY A 63 0.75 -6.92 11.70
C GLY A 63 -0.31 -6.16 10.90
N ARG A 64 -0.29 -4.82 10.90
CA ARG A 64 -1.29 -3.99 10.18
C ARG A 64 -0.90 -3.83 8.71
N GLN A 65 -1.90 -3.91 7.82
CA GLN A 65 -1.69 -3.82 6.37
C GLN A 65 -1.32 -2.40 5.93
N ARG A 66 -0.24 -2.25 5.15
CA ARG A 66 0.18 -0.93 4.63
C ARG A 66 -0.37 -0.58 3.25
N PHE A 67 -0.80 -1.56 2.49
CA PHE A 67 -1.39 -1.40 1.16
C PHE A 67 -2.82 -1.97 1.17
N LEU A 68 -3.83 -1.11 1.04
CA LEU A 68 -5.23 -1.52 1.09
C LEU A 68 -5.79 -1.63 -0.34
N ALA A 69 -5.82 -2.86 -0.87
CA ALA A 69 -6.18 -3.13 -2.27
C ALA A 69 -7.69 -2.98 -2.58
N TRP A 70 -8.51 -2.71 -1.57
CA TRP A 70 -9.95 -2.43 -1.67
C TRP A 70 -10.29 -1.07 -1.06
N ARG A 71 -11.58 -0.70 -1.08
CA ARG A 71 -12.01 0.53 -0.40
C ARG A 71 -11.67 0.44 1.09
N PRO A 72 -11.27 1.57 1.73
CA PRO A 72 -11.03 1.58 3.17
C PRO A 72 -12.20 1.02 3.98
N GLU A 73 -13.44 1.27 3.55
CA GLU A 73 -14.65 0.73 4.19
C GLU A 73 -14.69 -0.81 4.21
N GLU A 74 -14.28 -1.47 3.11
CA GLU A 74 -14.24 -2.95 3.03
C GLU A 74 -13.21 -3.52 4.02
N HIS A 75 -12.05 -2.86 4.14
CA HIS A 75 -11.02 -3.20 5.14
C HIS A 75 -11.49 -2.91 6.56
N PHE A 76 -12.23 -1.82 6.77
CA PHE A 76 -12.74 -1.41 8.08
C PHE A 76 -13.76 -2.43 8.61
N ASN A 77 -14.69 -2.87 7.77
CA ASN A 77 -15.71 -3.85 8.15
C ASN A 77 -15.14 -5.28 8.23
N GLY A 78 -14.00 -5.53 7.59
CA GLY A 78 -13.40 -6.86 7.52
C GLY A 78 -14.10 -7.78 6.53
N ASP A 79 -14.78 -7.23 5.52
CA ASP A 79 -15.50 -7.96 4.46
C ASP A 79 -14.54 -8.53 3.39
N LEU A 80 -13.32 -8.88 3.79
CA LEU A 80 -12.25 -9.35 2.93
C LEU A 80 -12.17 -10.87 2.94
N THR A 81 -13.25 -11.56 2.56
CA THR A 81 -13.20 -13.00 2.28
C THR A 81 -12.65 -13.23 0.88
N ARG A 82 -11.35 -12.95 0.64
CA ARG A 82 -10.76 -13.12 -0.69
C ARG A 82 -9.43 -13.88 -0.61
N SER A 83 -9.38 -15.01 -1.30
CA SER A 83 -8.24 -15.95 -1.37
C SER A 83 -6.98 -15.41 -2.07
N PHE A 84 -6.98 -14.14 -2.46
CA PHE A 84 -5.97 -13.54 -3.33
C PHE A 84 -5.13 -12.45 -2.64
N ILE A 85 -5.39 -12.15 -1.36
CA ILE A 85 -4.55 -11.23 -0.59
C ILE A 85 -3.30 -11.98 -0.15
N TYR A 86 -2.13 -11.48 -0.53
CA TYR A 86 -0.86 -12.07 -0.11
C TYR A 86 -0.62 -11.88 1.40
N ASP A 87 -0.81 -10.66 1.89
CA ASP A 87 -0.68 -10.34 3.31
C ASP A 87 -1.89 -10.84 4.10
N LYS A 88 -1.66 -11.42 5.29
CA LYS A 88 -2.77 -11.82 6.17
C LYS A 88 -3.53 -10.60 6.67
N VAL A 89 -4.86 -10.67 6.63
CA VAL A 89 -5.75 -9.67 7.23
C VAL A 89 -5.94 -10.00 8.71
N GLU A 90 -5.18 -9.33 9.58
CA GLU A 90 -5.24 -9.54 11.04
C GLU A 90 -5.94 -8.38 11.78
N HIS A 91 -6.05 -7.20 11.15
CA HIS A 91 -6.63 -5.99 11.73
C HIS A 91 -7.77 -5.44 10.89
N LYS A 92 -8.75 -4.83 11.58
CA LYS A 92 -9.94 -4.19 11.00
C LYS A 92 -10.40 -3.02 11.87
N GLY A 93 -11.47 -2.34 11.48
CA GLY A 93 -11.95 -1.15 12.16
C GLY A 93 -10.93 -0.02 12.10
N PHE A 94 -10.83 0.78 13.15
CA PHE A 94 -9.94 1.95 13.16
C PHE A 94 -8.45 1.60 13.05
N GLU A 95 -8.06 0.35 13.29
CA GLU A 95 -6.66 -0.07 13.20
C GLU A 95 -6.12 -0.07 11.76
N ILE A 96 -6.97 -0.01 10.74
CA ILE A 96 -6.52 0.12 9.34
C ILE A 96 -5.93 1.51 9.05
N TYR A 97 -6.29 2.51 9.85
CA TYR A 97 -5.80 3.88 9.72
C TYR A 97 -4.63 4.07 10.68
N HIS A 98 -3.42 4.00 10.15
CA HIS A 98 -2.22 4.04 10.97
C HIS A 98 -1.06 4.79 10.33
N GLU A 99 -0.07 5.16 11.14
CA GLU A 99 1.11 5.95 10.79
C GLU A 99 1.98 5.32 9.69
N ASN A 100 1.93 3.98 9.54
CA ASN A 100 2.68 3.26 8.52
C ASN A 100 1.88 2.99 7.22
N LEU A 101 0.69 3.58 7.05
CA LEU A 101 -0.17 3.31 5.89
C LEU A 101 0.44 3.94 4.64
N ILE A 102 0.50 3.19 3.54
CA ILE A 102 1.18 3.61 2.30
C ILE A 102 0.17 3.97 1.20
N SER A 103 -0.84 3.13 0.96
CA SER A 103 -1.76 3.33 -0.17
C SER A 103 -3.17 2.80 0.08
N LEU A 104 -4.14 3.49 -0.50
CA LEU A 104 -5.57 3.22 -0.43
C LEU A 104 -6.14 3.11 -1.85
N HIS A 105 -6.95 2.10 -2.12
CA HIS A 105 -7.57 1.88 -3.43
C HIS A 105 -9.03 2.34 -3.49
N HIS A 106 -9.55 2.52 -4.70
CA HIS A 106 -10.96 2.85 -5.00
C HIS A 106 -11.50 4.16 -4.38
N LEU A 107 -10.63 5.11 -4.06
CA LEU A 107 -11.02 6.44 -3.60
C LEU A 107 -11.53 7.31 -4.75
N GLN A 108 -12.51 8.15 -4.44
CA GLN A 108 -12.98 9.23 -5.29
C GLN A 108 -12.05 10.46 -5.21
N PRO A 109 -12.02 11.34 -6.23
CA PRO A 109 -11.16 12.51 -6.23
C PRO A 109 -11.39 13.48 -5.04
N ASP A 110 -12.63 13.59 -4.56
CA ASP A 110 -12.99 14.39 -3.38
C ASP A 110 -12.48 13.76 -2.08
N GLU A 111 -12.57 12.43 -1.92
CA GLU A 111 -11.97 11.71 -0.78
C GLU A 111 -10.46 11.94 -0.73
N MET A 112 -9.76 11.85 -1.88
CA MET A 112 -8.33 12.13 -1.96
C MET A 112 -7.98 13.57 -1.54
N ARG A 113 -8.77 14.55 -1.97
CA ARG A 113 -8.58 15.97 -1.59
C ARG A 113 -8.83 16.18 -0.10
N LEU A 114 -9.87 15.55 0.46
CA LEU A 114 -10.18 15.60 1.88
C LEU A 114 -9.04 15.01 2.71
N ILE A 115 -8.56 13.82 2.35
CA ILE A 115 -7.42 13.15 3.01
C ILE A 115 -6.17 14.05 2.93
N HIS A 116 -5.86 14.60 1.76
CA HIS A 116 -4.73 15.53 1.62
C HIS A 116 -4.87 16.77 2.50
N GLY A 117 -6.06 17.38 2.54
CA GLY A 117 -6.35 18.54 3.39
C GLY A 117 -6.22 18.25 4.88
N ILE A 118 -6.65 17.06 5.33
CA ILE A 118 -6.49 16.62 6.71
C ILE A 118 -5.02 16.37 7.05
N LEU A 119 -4.29 15.63 6.20
CA LEU A 119 -2.89 15.27 6.45
C LEU A 119 -1.94 16.46 6.38
N TYR A 120 -2.05 17.29 5.34
CA TYR A 120 -1.08 18.36 5.06
C TYR A 120 -1.58 19.75 5.40
N GLY A 121 -2.89 19.97 5.49
CA GLY A 121 -3.48 21.22 5.95
C GLY A 121 -3.62 21.24 7.47
N VAL A 122 -4.57 20.45 7.98
CA VAL A 122 -4.95 20.47 9.41
C VAL A 122 -3.85 19.87 10.29
N SER A 123 -3.37 18.66 9.98
CA SER A 123 -2.41 17.96 10.86
C SER A 123 -1.05 18.66 10.88
N SER A 124 -0.62 19.30 9.78
CA SER A 124 0.61 20.09 9.79
C SER A 124 0.52 21.32 10.69
N ALA A 125 -0.67 21.93 10.81
CA ALA A 125 -0.91 23.03 11.74
C ALA A 125 -0.89 22.56 13.20
N ILE A 126 -1.48 21.39 13.48
CA ILE A 126 -1.47 20.78 14.82
C ILE A 126 -0.03 20.44 15.25
N ASN A 127 0.75 19.78 14.39
CA ASN A 127 2.12 19.39 14.72
C ASN A 127 3.02 20.60 15.03
N LYS A 128 2.83 21.72 14.31
CA LYS A 128 3.54 22.98 14.59
C LYS A 128 3.17 23.60 15.95
N GLN A 129 1.92 23.45 16.40
CA GLN A 129 1.49 23.97 17.71
C GLN A 129 2.05 23.15 18.88
N VAL A 130 2.25 21.83 18.69
CA VAL A 130 2.85 20.96 19.70
C VAL A 130 4.35 21.25 19.86
N GLU A 131 5.03 21.68 18.80
CA GLU A 131 6.47 22.01 18.83
C GLU A 131 6.79 23.40 19.40
N THR A 132 5.81 24.31 19.52
CA THR A 132 6.01 25.60 20.19
C THR A 132 5.83 25.46 21.71
N PRO A 133 6.88 25.67 22.53
CA PRO A 133 6.71 25.67 23.98
C PRO A 133 5.75 26.80 24.37
N SER A 134 4.76 26.50 25.21
CA SER A 134 3.88 27.51 25.79
C SER A 134 4.71 28.51 26.60
N THR A 135 4.98 29.69 26.05
CA THR A 135 5.60 30.78 26.80
C THR A 135 4.62 31.20 27.91
N PRO A 136 5.02 31.24 29.20
CA PRO A 136 4.12 31.70 30.25
C PRO A 136 3.87 33.20 30.06
N TRP A 137 2.59 33.57 30.05
CA TRP A 137 2.11 34.94 29.95
C TRP A 137 2.80 35.85 30.98
N ARG A 138 3.47 36.91 30.52
CA ARG A 138 3.87 38.02 31.40
C ARG A 138 2.66 38.94 31.58
N HIS A 139 2.19 39.03 32.81
CA HIS A 139 1.23 40.04 33.23
C HIS A 139 1.90 41.42 33.21
N HIS A 140 1.31 42.35 32.46
CA HIS A 140 1.44 43.79 32.66
C HIS A 140 0.05 44.40 32.58
#